data_AF-A0AAE5XQB1-F1
#
_entry.id   AF-A0AAE5XQB1-F1
#
_cell.length_a   1.000
_cell.length_b   1.000
_cell.length_c   1.000
_cell.angle_alpha   90.00
_cell.angle_beta   90.00
_cell.angle_gamma   90.00
#
_symmetry.space_group_name_H-M   'P 1'
#
loop_
_entity.id
_entity.type
_entity.pdbx_description
1 polymer ?
#
loop_
_entity_poly.entity_id
_entity_poly.type
_entity_poly.pdbx_seq_one_letter_code
_entity_poly.pdbx_strand_id
1 'polypeptide(L)' 'MSTVGKILAGDDAGFFVKVLDDTENTGGYLIITSAKESFEDGHDGWVENMASLKKYFEESQWVVEWKA' A
#
# COMPACT_ATOMS: atom_id res chain seq x y z
N MET A 1 8.95 -8.52 4.30
CA MET A 1 9.23 -7.22 4.99
C MET A 1 8.07 -6.27 4.73
N SER A 2 7.74 -5.34 5.63
CA SER A 2 6.67 -4.36 5.38
C SER A 2 7.11 -2.91 5.62
N THR A 3 6.53 -1.98 4.87
CA THR A 3 6.66 -0.53 5.08
C THR A 3 5.28 0.11 5.22
N VAL A 4 5.19 1.20 5.98
CA VAL A 4 3.95 1.95 6.23
C VAL A 4 4.17 3.41 5.86
N GLY A 5 3.17 4.03 5.25
CA GLY A 5 3.18 5.45 4.92
C GLY A 5 1.79 6.07 4.99
N LYS A 6 1.74 7.40 4.94
CA LYS A 6 0.51 8.17 4.83
C LYS A 6 0.34 8.67 3.40
N ILE A 7 -0.84 8.45 2.83
CA ILE A 7 -1.19 8.94 1.49
C ILE A 7 -1.54 10.42 1.61
N LEU A 8 -0.73 11.29 0.99
CA LEU A 8 -0.90 12.74 1.02
C LEU A 8 -1.78 13.26 -0.14
N ALA A 9 -1.82 12.55 -1.26
CA ALA A 9 -2.58 12.91 -2.45
C ALA A 9 -2.93 11.67 -3.29
N GLY A 10 -3.92 11.82 -4.17
CA GLY A 10 -4.47 10.75 -5.00
C GLY A 10 -5.76 10.17 -4.44
N ASP A 11 -6.12 8.97 -4.90
CA ASP A 11 -7.19 8.19 -4.27
C ASP A 11 -6.84 7.92 -2.80
N ASP A 12 -7.82 7.79 -1.92
CA ASP A 12 -7.60 7.52 -0.49
C ASP A 12 -6.71 8.58 0.24
N ALA A 13 -6.61 9.81 -0.29
CA ALA A 13 -5.83 10.86 0.38
C ALA A 13 -6.26 11.05 1.85
N GLY A 14 -5.28 11.07 2.75
CA GLY A 14 -5.47 11.09 4.20
C GLY A 14 -5.40 9.72 4.87
N PHE A 15 -5.51 8.63 4.11
CA PHE A 15 -5.41 7.26 4.62
C PHE A 15 -3.95 6.85 4.84
N PHE A 16 -3.78 5.71 5.50
CA PHE A 16 -2.51 5.00 5.64
C PHE A 16 -2.44 3.85 4.65
N VAL A 17 -1.25 3.61 4.12
CA VAL A 17 -0.93 2.45 3.29
C VAL A 17 0.15 1.62 3.96
N LYS A 18 -0.01 0.31 3.93
CA LYS A 18 1.01 -0.67 4.30
C LYS A 18 1.29 -1.55 3.08
N VAL A 19 2.56 -1.64 2.70
CA VAL A 19 3.00 -2.59 1.67
C VAL A 19 3.78 -3.69 2.35
N LEU A 20 3.35 -4.93 2.14
CA LEU A 20 4.02 -6.14 2.59
C LEU A 20 4.58 -6.86 1.36
N ASP A 21 5.88 -7.13 1.36
CA ASP A 21 6.45 -8.16 0.50
C ASP A 21 6.00 -9.53 1.03
N ASP A 22 5.10 -10.14 0.27
CA ASP A 22 4.44 -11.41 0.55
C ASP A 22 4.86 -12.49 -0.47
N THR A 23 6.02 -12.31 -1.11
CA THR A 23 6.53 -13.18 -2.17
C THR A 23 6.64 -14.64 -1.71
N GLU A 24 7.01 -14.87 -0.45
CA GLU A 24 7.16 -16.23 0.10
C GLU A 24 5.82 -16.97 0.26
N ASN A 25 4.70 -16.26 0.47
CA ASN A 25 3.40 -16.88 0.74
C ASN A 25 2.49 -16.90 -0.50
N THR A 26 2.44 -15.79 -1.23
CA THR A 26 1.52 -15.61 -2.37
C THR A 26 2.25 -15.33 -3.69
N GLY A 27 3.57 -15.12 -3.65
CA GLY A 27 4.36 -14.78 -4.83
C GLY A 27 4.31 -13.30 -5.23
N GLY A 28 3.71 -12.43 -4.41
CA GLY A 28 3.54 -11.02 -4.75
C GLY A 28 3.58 -10.06 -3.56
N TYR A 29 2.98 -8.89 -3.73
CA TYR A 29 2.92 -7.83 -2.73
C TYR A 29 1.47 -7.63 -2.28
N LEU A 30 1.28 -7.51 -0.97
CA LEU A 30 0.02 -7.13 -0.37
C LEU A 30 0.05 -5.63 -0.05
N ILE A 31 -0.95 -4.91 -0.53
CA ILE A 31 -1.18 -3.47 -0.30
C ILE A 31 -2.39 -3.37 0.61
N ILE A 32 -2.27 -2.71 1.74
CA ILE A 32 -3.39 -2.52 2.68
C ILE A 32 -3.60 -1.03 2.86
N THR A 33 -4.81 -0.53 2.63
CA THR A 33 -5.20 0.86 2.91
C THR A 33 -6.15 0.92 4.09
N SER A 34 -6.07 1.99 4.88
CA SER A 34 -6.93 2.16 6.06
C SER A 34 -7.03 3.63 6.44
N ALA A 35 -8.20 4.06 6.92
CA ALA A 35 -8.36 5.42 7.46
C ALA A 35 -7.62 5.60 8.81
N LYS A 36 -7.23 4.49 9.45
CA LYS A 36 -6.60 4.45 10.78
C LYS A 36 -5.23 3.82 10.70
N GLU A 37 -4.28 4.38 11.44
CA GLU A 37 -2.92 3.82 11.45
C GLU A 37 -2.85 2.39 12.04
N SER A 38 -3.86 1.98 12.81
CA SER A 38 -3.96 0.61 13.33
C SER A 38 -4.29 -0.43 12.26
N PHE A 39 -4.74 -0.02 11.07
CA PHE A 39 -5.24 -0.91 10.00
C PHE A 39 -6.41 -1.81 10.42
N GLU A 40 -7.16 -1.44 11.46
CA GLU A 40 -8.30 -2.22 11.95
C GLU A 40 -9.48 -2.25 10.98
N ASP A 41 -9.60 -1.24 10.12
CA ASP A 41 -10.56 -1.13 9.02
C ASP A 41 -9.88 -1.28 7.65
N GLY A 42 -8.79 -2.08 7.61
CA GLY A 42 -7.97 -2.26 6.43
C GLY A 42 -8.70 -2.92 5.27
N HIS A 43 -8.48 -2.39 4.07
CA HIS A 43 -8.84 -3.01 2.80
C HIS A 43 -7.57 -3.43 2.07
N ASP A 44 -7.56 -4.66 1.55
CA ASP A 44 -6.39 -5.22 0.89
C ASP A 44 -6.54 -5.32 -0.62
N GLY A 45 -5.40 -5.14 -1.29
CA GLY A 45 -5.20 -5.41 -2.71
C GLY A 45 -3.90 -6.21 -2.87
N TRP A 46 -3.83 -7.04 -3.90
CA TRP A 46 -2.66 -7.86 -4.18
C TRP A 46 -2.15 -7.65 -5.60
N VAL A 47 -0.83 -7.60 -5.76
CA VAL A 47 -0.18 -7.47 -7.06
C VAL A 47 1.00 -8.44 -7.18
N GLU A 48 1.17 -9.00 -8.36
CA GLU A 48 2.12 -10.09 -8.62
C GLU A 48 3.60 -9.71 -8.52
N ASN A 49 3.98 -8.44 -8.72
CA ASN A 49 5.38 -8.03 -8.76
C ASN A 49 5.57 -6.53 -8.56
N MET A 50 6.84 -6.12 -8.47
CA MET A 50 7.24 -4.72 -8.26
C MET A 50 6.79 -3.78 -9.39
N ALA A 51 6.69 -4.25 -10.64
CA ALA A 51 6.21 -3.42 -11.74
C ALA A 51 4.70 -3.14 -11.60
N SER A 52 3.92 -4.16 -11.27
CA SER A 52 2.49 -4.04 -10.99
C SER A 52 2.21 -3.20 -9.74
N LEU A 53 3.08 -3.29 -8.71
CA LEU A 53 3.02 -2.41 -7.53
C LEU A 53 3.24 -0.94 -7.89
N LYS A 54 4.26 -0.62 -8.70
CA LYS A 54 4.49 0.76 -9.16
C LYS A 54 3.31 1.29 -9.96
N LYS A 55 2.80 0.48 -10.89
CA LYS A 55 1.64 0.83 -11.71
C LYS A 55 0.40 1.09 -10.85
N TYR A 56 0.16 0.28 -9.81
CA TYR A 56 -0.93 0.51 -8.86
C TYR A 56 -0.84 1.90 -8.21
N PHE A 57 0.36 2.29 -7.77
CA PHE A 57 0.61 3.60 -7.17
C PHE A 57 0.43 4.75 -8.18
N GLU A 58 0.88 4.55 -9.43
CA GLU A 58 0.71 5.52 -10.51
C GLU A 58 -0.76 5.72 -10.89
N GLU A 59 -1.53 4.63 -11.05
CA GLU A 59 -2.96 4.66 -11.37
C GLU A 59 -3.79 5.31 -10.26
N SER A 60 -3.44 5.05 -9.00
CA SER A 60 -4.08 5.68 -7.82
C SER A 60 -3.63 7.13 -7.60
N GLN A 61 -2.65 7.60 -8.37
CA GLN A 61 -2.03 8.92 -8.24
C GLN A 61 -1.47 9.21 -6.83
N TRP A 62 -0.94 8.17 -6.17
CA TRP A 62 -0.52 8.26 -4.77
C TRP A 62 0.80 9.01 -4.59
N VAL A 63 0.77 9.99 -3.69
CA VAL A 63 1.98 10.58 -3.09
C VAL A 63 2.03 10.13 -1.64
N VAL A 64 3.05 9.36 -1.26
CA VAL A 64 3.13 8.74 0.07
C VAL A 64 4.29 9.31 0.87
N GLU A 65 3.99 9.76 2.08
CA GLU A 65 5.00 10.04 3.11
C GLU A 65 5.27 8.74 3.88
N TRP A 66 6.42 8.13 3.61
CA TRP A 66 6.84 6.89 4.24
C TRP A 66 7.39 7.14 5.65
N LYS A 67 7.06 6.25 6.58
CA LYS A 67 7.66 6.26 7.92
C LYS A 67 9.10 5.75 7.84
N ALA A 68 10.00 6.46 8.52
CA ALA A 68 11.41 6.09 8.67
C ALA A 68 11.61 4.91 9.62
#